data_AF-A0A171DIV9-F1
#
_entry.id   AF-A0A171DIV9-F1
#
_cell.length_a   1.000
_cell.length_b   1.000
_cell.length_c   1.000
_cell.angle_alpha   90.00
_cell.angle_beta   90.00
_cell.angle_gamma   90.00
#
_symmetry.space_group_name_H-M   'P 1'
#
loop_
_entity.id
_entity.type
_entity.pdbx_description
1 polymer ?
#
loop_
_entity_poly.entity_id
_entity_poly.type
_entity_poly.pdbx_seq_one_letter_code
_entity_poly.pdbx_strand_id
1 'polypeptide(L)'
;MPRTRPPRITRTHACALLLHGDAEMATARRTVLAVDIHGHVRSVVPDDVFAGDVRHVVLTRGELLDAGVRVVPRSGGRLNPGSGPRLDAVLDGVNTHLAEIWSPEGTCPSRP
;
A
#
# COMPACT_ATOMS: atom_id res chain seq x y z
N MET A 1 -17.83 -20.91 2.31
CA MET A 1 -16.48 -20.30 2.26
C MET A 1 -16.39 -19.28 3.39
N PRO A 2 -15.36 -19.30 4.25
CA PRO A 2 -15.26 -18.33 5.33
C PRO A 2 -15.21 -16.92 4.71
N ARG A 3 -16.01 -16.01 5.27
CA ARG A 3 -16.02 -14.59 4.87
C ARG A 3 -14.68 -13.98 5.27
N THR A 4 -13.69 -14.04 4.38
CA THR A 4 -12.38 -13.46 4.64
C THR A 4 -12.54 -11.95 4.65
N ARG A 5 -12.33 -11.34 5.82
CA ARG A 5 -12.37 -9.88 5.99
C ARG A 5 -11.42 -9.23 4.97
N PRO A 6 -11.79 -8.11 4.33
CA PRO A 6 -10.88 -7.41 3.45
C PRO A 6 -9.58 -7.05 4.18
N PRO A 7 -8.42 -7.20 3.53
CA PRO A 7 -7.16 -6.72 4.08
C PRO A 7 -7.25 -5.22 4.33
N ARG A 8 -6.63 -4.76 5.41
CA ARG A 8 -6.54 -3.33 5.75
C ARG A 8 -5.10 -2.86 5.77
N ILE A 9 -4.85 -1.78 5.03
CA ILE A 9 -3.59 -1.06 5.07
C ILE A 9 -3.63 -0.11 6.29
N THR A 10 -2.58 -0.15 7.09
CA THR A 10 -2.43 0.66 8.31
C THR A 10 -1.35 1.71 8.12
N ARG A 11 -1.31 2.71 9.01
CA ARG A 11 -0.20 3.68 9.05
C ARG A 11 1.15 3.01 9.19
N THR A 12 1.25 1.92 9.94
CA THR A 12 2.51 1.16 10.10
C THR A 12 3.01 0.62 8.76
N HIS A 13 2.11 0.08 7.92
CA HIS A 13 2.46 -0.38 6.58
C HIS A 13 2.98 0.77 5.71
N ALA A 14 2.30 1.92 5.72
CA ALA A 14 2.71 3.09 4.95
C ALA A 14 4.04 3.70 5.44
N CYS A 15 4.25 3.77 6.75
CA CYS A 15 5.52 4.23 7.32
C CYS A 15 6.67 3.29 6.96
N ALA A 16 6.46 1.96 7.01
CA ALA A 16 7.46 0.99 6.59
C ALA A 16 7.86 1.20 5.11
N LEU A 17 6.88 1.47 4.24
CA LEU A 17 7.11 1.79 2.84
C LEU A 17 7.95 3.06 2.64
N LEU A 18 7.75 4.07 3.48
CA LEU A 18 8.53 5.32 3.43
C LEU A 18 9.97 5.13 3.92
N LEU A 19 10.17 4.27 4.93
CA LEU A 19 11.48 3.99 5.55
C LEU A 19 12.39 3.11 4.69
N HIS A 20 11.84 2.22 3.86
CA HIS A 20 12.65 1.36 3.00
C HIS A 20 13.40 2.11 1.89
N GLY A 21 13.00 3.35 1.57
CA GLY A 21 13.63 4.16 0.52
C GLY A 21 14.97 4.81 0.85
N ASP A 22 15.52 4.64 2.07
CA ASP A 22 16.83 5.17 2.47
C ASP A 22 18.00 4.21 2.15
N ALA A 23 17.72 2.95 1.75
CA ALA A 23 18.76 2.07 1.26
C ALA A 23 19.21 2.52 -0.14
N GLU A 24 20.52 2.68 -0.35
CA GLU A 24 21.21 3.25 -1.53
C GLU A 24 20.90 2.62 -2.90
N MET A 25 19.92 1.72 -3.02
CA MET A 25 19.57 1.09 -4.27
C MET A 25 18.33 1.72 -4.91
N ALA A 26 18.43 2.04 -6.20
CA ALA A 26 17.31 2.50 -7.03
C ALA A 26 16.08 1.55 -7.02
N THR A 27 16.26 0.29 -6.59
CA THR A 27 15.20 -0.70 -6.35
C THR A 27 14.32 -0.37 -5.14
N ALA A 28 14.83 0.29 -4.11
CA ALA A 28 14.08 0.72 -2.93
C ALA A 28 13.03 1.81 -3.22
N ARG A 29 13.20 2.56 -4.32
CA ARG A 29 12.21 3.53 -4.79
C ARG A 29 10.94 2.89 -5.34
N ARG A 30 10.96 1.57 -5.57
CA ARG A 30 9.86 0.85 -6.19
C ARG A 30 9.17 -0.13 -5.26
N THR A 31 9.48 -0.10 -3.96
CA THR A 31 8.74 -0.92 -3.00
C THR A 31 7.26 -0.55 -3.05
N VAL A 32 6.42 -1.59 -3.10
CA VAL A 32 4.97 -1.48 -3.15
C VAL A 32 4.35 -2.26 -2.01
N LEU A 33 3.24 -1.77 -1.48
CA LEU A 33 2.32 -2.56 -0.67
C LEU A 33 1.39 -3.30 -1.61
N ALA A 34 1.39 -4.62 -1.45
CA ALA A 34 0.63 -5.55 -2.24
C ALA A 34 -0.21 -6.45 -1.33
N VAL A 35 -1.28 -7.00 -1.89
CA VAL A 35 -2.08 -8.04 -1.27
C VAL A 35 -1.84 -9.34 -2.03
N ASP A 36 -1.40 -10.36 -1.30
CA ASP A 36 -1.17 -11.69 -1.87
C ASP A 36 -2.47 -12.45 -2.11
N ILE A 37 -2.37 -13.62 -2.75
CA ILE A 37 -3.50 -14.50 -3.05
C ILE A 37 -4.26 -15.00 -1.80
N HIS A 38 -3.64 -14.92 -0.62
CA HIS A 38 -4.22 -15.32 0.66
C HIS A 38 -4.85 -14.12 1.42
N GLY A 39 -4.72 -12.90 0.90
CA GLY A 39 -5.24 -11.70 1.54
C GLY A 39 -4.32 -11.08 2.57
N HIS A 40 -3.03 -11.43 2.58
CA HIS A 40 -2.05 -10.77 3.43
C HIS A 40 -1.45 -9.55 2.74
N VAL A 41 -1.33 -8.47 3.51
CA VAL A 41 -0.62 -7.26 3.08
C VAL A 41 0.88 -7.50 3.22
N ARG A 42 1.63 -7.31 2.14
CA ARG A 42 3.10 -7.43 2.12
C ARG A 42 3.73 -6.22 1.45
N SER A 43 4.94 -5.90 1.90
CA SER A 43 5.82 -4.96 1.22
C SER A 43 6.72 -5.75 0.29
N VAL A 44 6.64 -5.52 -1.02
CA VAL A 44 7.38 -6.27 -2.05
C VAL A 44 8.06 -5.32 -3.02
N VAL A 45 9.04 -5.83 -3.78
CA VAL A 45 9.54 -5.10 -4.96
C VAL A 45 8.65 -5.42 -6.17
N PRO A 46 8.61 -4.57 -7.21
CA PRO A 46 7.71 -4.79 -8.35
C PRO A 46 8.01 -6.09 -9.09
N ASP A 47 9.27 -6.51 -9.11
CA ASP A 47 9.68 -7.75 -9.78
C ASP A 47 8.98 -8.97 -9.18
N ASP A 48 8.73 -8.98 -7.86
CA ASP A 48 7.96 -10.02 -7.17
C ASP A 48 6.47 -9.97 -7.52
N VAL A 49 5.95 -8.80 -7.89
CA VAL A 49 4.56 -8.66 -8.37
C VAL A 49 4.41 -9.36 -9.72
N PHE A 50 5.39 -9.19 -10.62
CA PHE A 50 5.38 -9.83 -11.93
C PHE A 50 5.64 -11.34 -11.87
N ALA A 51 6.22 -11.84 -10.78
CA ALA A 51 6.41 -13.27 -10.54
C ALA A 51 5.11 -14.05 -10.21
N GLY A 52 3.99 -13.35 -9.99
CA GLY A 52 2.65 -13.96 -9.91
C GLY A 52 2.14 -14.27 -8.51
N ASP A 53 2.90 -13.98 -7.45
CA ASP A 53 2.51 -14.21 -6.05
C ASP A 53 1.60 -13.11 -5.46
N VAL A 54 1.33 -12.07 -6.25
CA VAL A 54 0.58 -10.88 -5.86
C VAL A 54 -0.73 -10.78 -6.64
N ARG A 55 -1.83 -10.56 -5.93
CA ARG A 55 -3.14 -10.37 -6.55
C ARG A 55 -3.39 -8.90 -6.92
N HIS A 56 -2.98 -7.98 -6.04
CA HIS A 56 -3.22 -6.54 -6.20
C HIS A 56 -2.07 -5.71 -5.69
N VAL A 57 -1.61 -4.74 -6.49
CA VAL A 57 -0.75 -3.64 -6.02
C VAL A 57 -1.66 -2.55 -5.50
N VAL A 58 -1.39 -2.07 -4.29
CA VAL A 58 -2.36 -1.27 -3.53
C VAL A 58 -1.86 0.13 -3.23
N LEU A 59 -0.56 0.27 -2.94
CA LEU A 59 0.02 1.56 -2.62
C LEU A 59 1.53 1.54 -2.85
N THR A 60 2.03 2.54 -3.55
CA THR A 60 3.45 2.71 -3.83
C THR A 60 4.07 3.80 -2.95
N ARG A 61 5.39 3.74 -2.78
CA ARG A 61 6.12 4.84 -2.12
C ARG A 61 5.95 6.15 -2.88
N GLY A 62 5.92 6.10 -4.21
CA GLY A 62 5.72 7.26 -5.09
C GLY A 62 4.42 7.99 -4.77
N GLU A 63 3.30 7.27 -4.70
CA GLU A 63 1.99 7.86 -4.40
C GLU A 63 1.94 8.53 -3.02
N LEU A 64 2.56 7.94 -2.00
CA LEU A 64 2.70 8.60 -0.69
C LEU A 64 3.52 9.90 -0.80
N LEU A 65 4.56 9.88 -1.63
CA LEU A 65 5.37 11.07 -1.84
C LEU A 65 4.62 12.15 -2.63
N ASP A 66 3.85 11.77 -3.64
CA ASP A 66 3.06 12.69 -4.45
C ASP A 66 1.90 13.29 -3.64
N ALA A 67 1.31 12.51 -2.73
CA ALA A 67 0.34 12.98 -1.74
C ALA A 67 0.95 13.88 -0.65
N GLY A 68 2.25 14.17 -0.70
CA GLY A 68 2.93 15.05 0.26
C GLY A 68 3.11 14.43 1.64
N VAL A 69 3.06 13.10 1.75
CA VAL A 69 3.37 12.35 2.99
C VAL A 69 4.88 12.20 3.08
N ARG A 70 5.47 12.63 4.19
CA ARG A 70 6.91 12.54 4.45
C ARG A 70 7.16 12.05 5.87
N VAL A 71 8.28 11.35 6.05
CA VAL A 71 8.84 11.04 7.38
C VAL A 71 9.94 12.03 7.72
N VAL A 72 10.11 12.29 9.01
CA VAL A 72 11.25 13.04 9.55
C VAL A 72 12.51 12.20 9.28
N PRO A 73 13.55 12.73 8.63
CA PRO A 73 14.77 11.98 8.36
C PRO A 73 15.38 11.39 9.64
N ARG A 74 15.86 10.14 9.57
CA ARG A 74 16.49 9.41 10.68
C ARG A 74 15.63 9.26 11.95
N SER A 75 14.31 9.46 11.84
CA SER A 75 13.40 9.36 13.00
C SER A 75 12.86 7.96 13.27
N GLY A 76 13.17 6.98 12.43
CA GLY A 76 12.60 5.63 12.53
C GLY A 76 11.11 5.55 12.22
N GLY A 77 10.52 6.53 11.51
CA GLY A 77 9.14 6.45 11.01
C GLY A 77 8.19 7.53 11.53
N ARG A 78 8.71 8.56 12.20
CA ARG A 78 7.89 9.70 12.62
C ARG A 78 7.51 10.53 11.40
N LEU A 79 6.23 10.86 11.26
CA LEU A 79 5.73 11.68 10.15
C LEU A 79 6.09 13.15 10.33
N ASN A 80 6.35 13.84 9.21
CA ASN A 80 6.48 15.30 9.20
C ASN A 80 5.15 15.96 9.65
N PRO A 81 5.19 17.14 10.27
CA PRO A 81 3.99 17.91 10.58
C PRO A 81 3.09 18.06 9.33
N GLY A 82 1.80 17.84 9.49
CA GLY A 82 0.82 17.87 8.39
C GLY A 82 0.77 16.62 7.50
N SER A 83 1.71 15.67 7.64
CA SER A 83 1.66 14.40 6.88
C SER A 83 0.65 13.40 7.45
N GLY A 84 0.30 13.50 8.74
CA GLY A 84 -0.67 12.60 9.40
C GLY A 84 -2.05 12.60 8.74
N PRO A 85 -2.76 13.74 8.68
CA PRO A 85 -4.07 13.82 8.05
C PRO A 85 -4.06 13.43 6.55
N ARG A 86 -2.97 13.74 5.85
CA ARG A 86 -2.79 13.35 4.44
C ARG A 86 -2.66 11.84 4.29
N LEU A 87 -1.86 11.22 5.16
CA LEU A 87 -1.73 9.77 5.19
C LEU A 87 -3.07 9.10 5.49
N ASP A 88 -3.86 9.63 6.42
CA ASP A 88 -5.19 9.09 6.71
C ASP A 88 -6.12 9.14 5.50
N ALA A 89 -6.16 10.28 4.80
CA ALA A 89 -6.97 10.41 3.59
C ALA A 89 -6.56 9.40 2.50
N VAL A 90 -5.26 9.18 2.30
CA VAL A 90 -4.76 8.15 1.37
C VAL A 90 -5.18 6.75 1.83
N LEU A 91 -5.02 6.44 3.12
CA LEU A 91 -5.37 5.13 3.67
C LEU A 91 -6.86 4.86 3.62
N ASP A 92 -7.72 5.86 3.84
CA ASP A 92 -9.17 5.72 3.75
C ASP A 92 -9.60 5.43 2.31
N GLY A 93 -9.05 6.15 1.32
CA GLY A 93 -9.32 5.88 -0.10
C GLY A 93 -8.88 4.47 -0.52
N VAL A 94 -7.66 4.09 -0.15
CA VAL A 94 -7.11 2.76 -0.44
C VAL A 94 -7.94 1.66 0.23
N ASN A 95 -8.27 1.80 1.51
CA ASN A 95 -9.04 0.79 2.24
C ASN A 95 -10.49 0.69 1.75
N THR A 96 -11.08 1.79 1.29
CA THR A 96 -12.41 1.80 0.65
C THR A 96 -12.36 1.02 -0.66
N HIS A 97 -11.39 1.33 -1.52
CA HIS A 97 -11.20 0.61 -2.77
C HIS A 97 -10.93 -0.89 -2.54
N LEU A 98 -10.08 -1.24 -1.56
CA LEU A 98 -9.85 -2.63 -1.18
C LEU A 98 -11.15 -3.32 -0.74
N ALA A 99 -12.01 -2.65 0.04
CA ALA A 99 -13.27 -3.23 0.46
C ALA A 99 -14.23 -3.48 -0.72
N GLU A 100 -14.24 -2.59 -1.71
CA GLU A 100 -15.02 -2.74 -2.95
C GLU A 100 -14.56 -3.95 -3.76
N ILE A 101 -13.26 -4.07 -4.06
CA ILE A 101 -12.73 -5.16 -4.88
C ILE A 101 -12.69 -6.52 -4.17
N TRP A 102 -12.73 -6.52 -2.83
CA TRP A 102 -12.75 -7.73 -2.01
C TRP A 102 -14.17 -8.20 -1.68
N SER A 103 -15.18 -7.45 -2.13
CA SER A 103 -16.56 -7.90 -2.00
C SER A 103 -16.72 -9.22 -2.75
N PRO A 104 -17.28 -10.27 -2.09
CA PRO A 104 -17.40 -11.60 -2.68
C PRO A 104 -18.36 -11.64 -3.89
N GLU A 105 -19.10 -10.56 -4.11
CA GLU A 105 -19.82 -10.29 -5.35
C GLU A 105 -18.85 -9.61 -6.31
N GLY A 106 -18.06 -10.43 -7.00
CA GLY A 106 -17.23 -9.98 -8.11
C GLY A 106 -18.11 -9.39 -9.20
N THR A 107 -18.45 -8.10 -9.08
CA THR A 107 -18.95 -7.34 -10.21
C THR A 107 -17.72 -6.88 -10.96
N CYS A 108 -17.27 -7.70 -11.91
CA CYS A 108 -16.56 -7.15 -13.06
C CYS A 108 -17.43 -5.99 -13.58
N PRO A 109 -16.97 -4.73 -13.62
CA PRO A 109 -17.65 -3.73 -14.42
C PRO A 109 -17.51 -4.20 -15.86
N SER A 110 -18.60 -4.75 -16.41
CA SER A 110 -18.75 -4.98 -17.84
C SER A 110 -18.44 -3.66 -18.54
N ARG A 111 -17.27 -3.58 -19.16
CA ARG A 111 -16.85 -2.43 -19.94
C ARG A 111 -17.79 -2.32 -21.16
N PRO A 112 -18.37 -1.14 -21.44
CA PRO A 112 -19.21 -0.95 -22.62
C PRO A 112 -18.41 -1.07 -23.92
#